data_AF-A0A3C2CH78-F1
#
_entry.id   AF-A0A3C2CH78-F1
#
_cell.length_a   1.000
_cell.length_b   1.000
_cell.length_c   1.000
_cell.angle_alpha   90.00
_cell.angle_beta   90.00
_cell.angle_gamma   90.00
#
_symmetry.space_group_name_H-M   'P 1'
#
loop_
_entity.id
_entity.type
_entity.pdbx_description
1 polymer ?
#
loop_
_entity_poly.entity_id
_entity_poly.type
_entity_poly.pdbx_seq_one_letter_code
_entity_poly.pdbx_strand_id
1 'polypeptide(L)'
;MNIKKNCELKRIFFIATLGLLFLASCGGSEKIATEATTTSSSTSLSTTSSTLAVTTTTQTVIATTTTIDPEDWVGPRHPLTGLPTSEGIIPRPALAVKIGNNDINSLPHEGLAEADIVYEALIEAGKTRFLGIYQSSLPDRVAPVRSARSTDISLIGNLSNPHFAYWGSNEGVGVEVEEAERSGTFVRQSAETNSSGAFSRDPSRGNSP
;
A
#
# COMPACT_ATOMS: atom_id res chain seq x y z
N MET A 1 -35.12 35.59 7.94
CA MET A 1 -35.69 34.39 7.28
C MET A 1 -35.66 33.26 8.31
N ASN A 2 -36.80 33.01 8.97
CA ASN A 2 -36.94 32.05 10.06
C ASN A 2 -37.36 30.69 9.51
N ILE A 3 -36.54 29.66 9.68
CA ILE A 3 -36.94 28.27 9.38
C ILE A 3 -36.81 27.45 10.66
N LYS A 4 -37.98 27.10 11.19
CA LYS A 4 -38.18 26.21 12.34
C LYS A 4 -37.67 24.80 12.02
N LYS A 5 -36.87 24.22 12.92
CA LYS A 5 -36.54 22.79 12.91
C LYS A 5 -37.65 22.03 13.65
N ASN A 6 -38.36 21.14 12.96
CA ASN A 6 -39.28 20.21 13.58
C ASN A 6 -38.56 18.90 13.90
N CYS A 7 -38.50 18.61 15.19
CA CYS A 7 -38.03 17.38 15.81
C CYS A 7 -39.23 16.43 15.91
N GLU A 8 -39.19 15.27 15.25
CA GLU A 8 -40.18 14.20 15.46
C GLU A 8 -39.48 12.98 16.05
N LEU A 9 -39.60 12.89 17.37
CA LEU A 9 -39.14 11.80 18.22
C LEU A 9 -40.27 10.76 18.32
N LYS A 10 -40.24 9.71 17.50
CA LYS A 10 -41.12 8.56 17.70
C LYS A 10 -40.45 7.49 18.55
N ARG A 11 -40.86 7.45 19.83
CA ARG A 11 -40.70 6.30 20.73
C ARG A 11 -41.79 5.27 20.43
N ILE A 12 -41.42 4.02 20.18
CA ILE A 12 -42.33 2.86 20.29
C ILE A 12 -41.66 1.81 21.17
N PHE A 13 -42.39 1.40 22.20
CA PHE A 13 -42.00 0.48 23.28
C PHE A 13 -42.26 -0.99 22.92
N PHE A 14 -41.35 -1.86 23.38
CA PHE A 14 -41.51 -3.20 23.97
C PHE A 14 -42.57 -4.18 23.41
N ILE A 15 -42.13 -5.34 22.91
CA ILE A 15 -42.66 -6.67 23.31
C ILE A 15 -41.50 -7.68 23.35
N ALA A 16 -41.34 -8.34 24.50
CA ALA A 16 -40.46 -9.48 24.73
C ALA A 16 -41.29 -10.77 24.83
N THR A 17 -40.89 -11.84 24.14
CA THR A 17 -41.27 -13.26 24.39
C THR A 17 -40.25 -14.14 23.63
N LEU A 18 -39.33 -14.81 24.31
CA LEU A 18 -39.40 -16.15 24.90
C LEU A 18 -39.55 -17.29 23.86
N GLY A 19 -38.51 -18.12 23.73
CA GLY A 19 -38.54 -19.33 22.91
C GLY A 19 -37.25 -20.14 22.98
N LEU A 20 -37.06 -20.85 24.10
CA LEU A 20 -36.04 -21.88 24.32
C LEU A 20 -36.44 -23.15 23.53
N LEU A 21 -35.54 -23.70 22.70
CA LEU A 21 -35.65 -25.08 22.20
C LEU A 21 -34.27 -25.76 22.22
N PHE A 22 -34.25 -26.97 22.76
CA PHE A 22 -33.10 -27.76 23.17
C PHE A 22 -33.08 -29.10 22.40
N LEU A 23 -31.90 -29.76 22.38
CA LEU A 23 -31.59 -31.15 21.96
C LEU A 23 -31.44 -31.35 20.42
N ALA A 24 -30.55 -32.18 19.85
CA ALA A 24 -29.67 -33.28 20.31
C ALA A 24 -28.55 -33.45 19.22
N SER A 25 -27.30 -33.82 19.55
CA SER A 25 -26.75 -35.20 19.68
C SER A 25 -26.30 -35.90 18.38
N CYS A 26 -25.21 -36.68 18.53
CA CYS A 26 -24.45 -37.53 17.58
C CYS A 26 -23.59 -36.79 16.53
N GLY A 27 -22.29 -37.04 16.37
CA GLY A 27 -21.46 -38.20 16.75
C GLY A 27 -21.17 -39.04 15.52
N GLY A 28 -19.94 -38.97 15.00
CA GLY A 28 -19.50 -39.76 13.84
C GLY A 28 -18.09 -39.38 13.38
N SER A 29 -17.09 -40.09 13.90
CA SER A 29 -15.75 -40.15 13.33
C SER A 29 -15.72 -41.27 12.30
N GLU A 30 -15.35 -40.96 11.05
CA GLU A 30 -15.03 -42.00 10.07
C GLU A 30 -13.68 -41.67 9.43
N LYS A 31 -12.70 -42.52 9.75
CA LYS A 31 -11.44 -42.63 9.04
C LYS A 31 -11.73 -43.38 7.75
N ILE A 32 -11.49 -42.77 6.60
CA ILE A 32 -11.35 -43.50 5.35
C ILE A 32 -9.92 -43.32 4.84
N ALA A 33 -9.22 -44.45 4.85
CA ALA A 33 -7.93 -44.68 4.21
C ALA A 33 -8.07 -44.48 2.69
N THR A 34 -7.18 -43.68 2.10
CA THR A 34 -6.12 -44.16 1.21
C THR A 34 -6.62 -44.75 -0.11
N GLU A 35 -6.68 -43.89 -1.13
CA GLU A 35 -6.26 -44.26 -2.49
C GLU A 35 -5.35 -43.15 -3.01
N ALA A 36 -4.05 -43.34 -2.84
CA ALA A 36 -3.02 -42.53 -3.47
C ALA A 36 -2.74 -43.13 -4.86
N THR A 37 -3.40 -42.60 -5.89
CA THR A 37 -3.04 -42.89 -7.28
C THR A 37 -1.70 -42.24 -7.58
N THR A 38 -0.68 -43.09 -7.63
CA THR A 38 0.68 -42.74 -8.05
C THR A 38 0.71 -42.72 -9.58
N THR A 39 0.59 -41.53 -10.18
CA THR A 39 0.93 -41.33 -11.59
C THR A 39 2.34 -40.80 -11.68
N SER A 40 3.29 -41.70 -11.95
CA SER A 40 4.64 -41.35 -12.34
C SER A 40 4.63 -40.78 -13.77
N SER A 41 4.89 -39.48 -13.90
CA SER A 41 5.24 -38.86 -15.17
C SER A 41 6.63 -38.25 -15.06
N SER A 42 7.59 -38.99 -15.63
CA SER A 42 8.95 -38.54 -15.89
C SER A 42 8.94 -37.57 -17.06
N THR A 43 9.20 -36.28 -16.82
CA THR A 43 9.51 -35.32 -17.88
C THR A 43 10.93 -34.85 -17.69
N SER A 44 11.78 -35.28 -18.62
CA SER A 44 13.21 -35.02 -18.73
C SER A 44 13.53 -33.54 -18.95
N LEU A 45 14.61 -33.11 -18.30
CA LEU A 45 15.30 -31.85 -18.53
C LEU A 45 15.79 -31.72 -19.98
N SER A 46 15.57 -30.54 -20.57
CA SER A 46 16.28 -30.08 -21.75
C SER A 46 16.94 -28.74 -21.41
N THR A 47 18.24 -28.79 -21.17
CA THR A 47 19.11 -27.63 -20.96
C THR A 47 19.69 -27.22 -22.30
N THR A 48 19.12 -26.18 -22.93
CA THR A 48 19.72 -25.56 -24.12
C THR A 48 20.64 -24.44 -23.67
N SER A 49 21.94 -24.72 -23.69
CA SER A 49 23.02 -23.75 -23.48
C SER A 49 23.25 -22.98 -24.77
N SER A 50 22.85 -21.70 -24.83
CA SER A 50 23.23 -20.78 -25.90
C SER A 50 24.20 -19.73 -25.36
N THR A 51 25.48 -19.91 -25.71
CA THR A 51 26.56 -18.95 -25.45
C THR A 51 26.49 -17.83 -26.48
N LEU A 52 25.96 -16.67 -26.11
CA LEU A 52 26.08 -15.43 -26.89
C LEU A 52 27.33 -14.67 -26.42
N ALA A 53 28.21 -14.39 -27.38
CA ALA A 53 29.41 -13.60 -27.19
C ALA A 53 29.05 -12.16 -26.81
N VAL A 54 29.51 -11.73 -25.63
CA VAL A 54 29.42 -10.35 -25.16
C VAL A 54 30.62 -9.58 -25.70
N THR A 55 30.37 -8.70 -26.66
CA THR A 55 31.36 -7.70 -27.11
C THR A 55 31.36 -6.56 -26.10
N THR A 56 32.38 -6.50 -25.26
CA THR A 56 32.62 -5.39 -24.33
C THR A 56 33.15 -4.18 -25.08
N THR A 57 32.28 -3.21 -25.34
CA THR A 57 32.68 -1.86 -25.76
C THR A 57 33.04 -1.06 -24.52
N THR A 58 34.32 -0.76 -24.33
CA THR A 58 34.82 0.15 -23.29
C THR A 58 34.33 1.57 -23.58
N GLN A 59 33.22 1.98 -22.95
CA GLN A 59 32.84 3.39 -22.86
C GLN A 59 33.57 4.02 -21.67
N THR A 60 34.33 5.08 -21.96
CA THR A 60 34.92 5.97 -20.97
C THR A 60 33.81 6.82 -20.35
N VAL A 61 33.35 6.45 -19.16
CA VAL A 61 32.46 7.27 -18.33
C VAL A 61 33.32 8.30 -17.59
N ILE A 62 33.11 9.57 -17.89
CA ILE A 62 33.64 10.67 -17.06
C ILE A 62 32.79 10.72 -15.80
N ALA A 63 33.32 10.16 -14.71
CA ALA A 63 32.75 10.28 -13.38
C ALA A 63 33.22 11.60 -12.74
N THR A 64 32.35 12.60 -12.68
CA THR A 64 32.49 13.69 -11.72
C THR A 64 31.49 13.43 -10.62
N THR A 65 31.85 12.59 -9.66
CA THR A 65 31.11 12.41 -8.41
C THR A 65 31.91 13.12 -7.33
N THR A 66 31.55 14.37 -7.03
CA THR A 66 32.00 15.00 -5.79
C THR A 66 31.25 14.30 -4.67
N THR A 67 31.83 13.22 -4.14
CA THR A 67 31.32 12.51 -2.98
C THR A 67 31.44 13.44 -1.78
N ILE A 68 30.30 14.01 -1.36
CA ILE A 68 30.20 14.77 -0.12
C ILE A 68 30.28 13.74 1.01
N ASP A 69 31.27 13.87 1.89
CA ASP A 69 31.31 13.09 3.12
C ASP A 69 30.14 13.52 4.01
N PRO A 70 29.20 12.62 4.35
CA PRO A 70 28.07 12.95 5.19
C PRO A 70 28.46 13.46 6.59
N GLU A 71 29.62 13.08 7.11
CA GLU A 71 30.08 13.49 8.46
C GLU A 71 30.59 14.94 8.51
N ASP A 72 31.20 15.42 7.42
CA ASP A 72 31.73 16.79 7.33
C ASP A 72 30.68 17.81 6.83
N TRP A 73 29.47 17.36 6.51
CA TRP A 73 28.42 18.22 5.96
C TRP A 73 27.73 19.07 7.04
N VAL A 74 27.92 20.39 6.96
CA VAL A 74 27.32 21.40 7.87
C VAL A 74 26.08 22.09 7.26
N GLY A 75 25.69 21.71 6.04
CA GLY A 75 24.56 22.31 5.32
C GLY A 75 23.19 21.68 5.64
N PRO A 76 22.14 22.09 4.91
CA PRO A 76 20.80 21.52 5.06
C PRO A 76 20.77 20.01 4.76
N ARG A 77 19.86 19.28 5.41
CA ARG A 77 19.67 17.84 5.24
C ARG A 77 18.20 17.54 4.95
N HIS A 78 17.94 16.47 4.21
CA HIS A 78 16.59 16.00 3.99
C HIS A 78 15.97 15.54 5.32
N PRO A 79 14.75 16.00 5.67
CA PRO A 79 14.14 15.76 6.98
C PRO A 79 13.88 14.29 7.31
N LEU A 80 13.60 13.45 6.31
CA LEU A 80 13.24 12.05 6.54
C LEU A 80 14.43 11.07 6.42
N THR A 81 15.51 11.48 5.73
CA THR A 81 16.67 10.59 5.49
C THR A 81 17.93 11.05 6.21
N GLY A 82 18.02 12.31 6.62
CA GLY A 82 19.23 12.92 7.20
C GLY A 82 20.38 13.11 6.20
N LEU A 83 20.18 12.77 4.92
CA LEU A 83 21.20 12.91 3.89
C LEU A 83 21.44 14.39 3.53
N PRO A 84 22.69 14.78 3.22
CA PRO A 84 23.02 16.11 2.71
C PRO A 84 22.19 16.49 1.49
N THR A 85 21.84 17.79 1.37
CA THR A 85 21.25 18.34 0.14
C THR A 85 21.97 19.61 -0.29
N SER A 86 22.60 19.59 -1.48
CA SER A 86 23.28 20.75 -2.07
C SER A 86 22.29 21.83 -2.52
N GLU A 87 21.13 21.40 -3.01
CA GLU A 87 20.09 22.28 -3.56
C GLU A 87 19.15 22.84 -2.47
N GLY A 88 19.39 22.48 -1.20
CA GLY A 88 18.56 22.87 -0.07
C GLY A 88 17.35 21.96 0.16
N ILE A 89 16.50 22.32 1.12
CA ILE A 89 15.32 21.52 1.49
C ILE A 89 14.20 21.81 0.49
N ILE A 90 13.65 20.76 -0.12
CA ILE A 90 12.48 20.89 -0.98
C ILE A 90 11.27 21.29 -0.12
N PRO A 91 10.65 22.47 -0.35
CA PRO A 91 9.59 22.99 0.51
C PRO A 91 8.23 22.38 0.13
N ARG A 92 8.13 21.04 0.19
CA ARG A 92 6.90 20.30 -0.08
C ARG A 92 6.57 19.31 1.06
N PRO A 93 5.29 19.03 1.32
CA PRO A 93 4.89 17.94 2.19
C PRO A 93 5.38 16.58 1.67
N ALA A 94 5.48 15.60 2.57
CA ALA A 94 5.72 14.22 2.18
C ALA A 94 4.53 13.64 1.42
N LEU A 95 4.81 12.77 0.45
CA LEU A 95 3.81 11.95 -0.21
C LEU A 95 3.86 10.55 0.41
N ALA A 96 2.75 10.07 0.96
CA ALA A 96 2.56 8.71 1.43
C ALA A 96 1.74 7.93 0.40
N VAL A 97 2.24 6.78 -0.07
CA VAL A 97 1.55 5.97 -1.08
C VAL A 97 1.33 4.55 -0.56
N LYS A 98 0.08 4.08 -0.59
CA LYS A 98 -0.25 2.70 -0.23
C LYS A 98 0.08 1.75 -1.39
N ILE A 99 1.02 0.84 -1.19
CA ILE A 99 1.60 -0.02 -2.23
C ILE A 99 1.28 -1.49 -1.95
N GLY A 100 0.91 -2.25 -2.97
CA GLY A 100 0.58 -3.68 -2.84
C GLY A 100 1.80 -4.55 -2.52
N ASN A 101 1.64 -5.55 -1.66
CA ASN A 101 2.64 -6.59 -1.40
C ASN A 101 1.99 -7.96 -1.09
N ASN A 102 0.72 -8.15 -1.48
CA ASN A 102 -0.10 -9.24 -0.98
C ASN A 102 -0.10 -10.49 -1.86
N ASP A 103 0.32 -10.39 -3.11
CA ASP A 103 0.29 -11.46 -4.11
C ASP A 103 1.27 -11.20 -5.27
N ILE A 104 1.37 -12.15 -6.21
CA ILE A 104 2.21 -12.06 -7.40
C ILE A 104 1.84 -10.89 -8.32
N ASN A 105 0.56 -10.47 -8.32
CA ASN A 105 0.10 -9.32 -9.09
C ASN A 105 0.59 -7.98 -8.51
N SER A 106 1.21 -8.02 -7.33
CA SER A 106 1.89 -6.86 -6.75
C SER A 106 3.28 -6.61 -7.36
N LEU A 107 3.86 -7.62 -8.03
CA LEU A 107 5.20 -7.57 -8.58
C LEU A 107 5.19 -7.27 -10.10
N PRO A 108 6.25 -6.62 -10.62
CA PRO A 108 7.32 -5.95 -9.87
C PRO A 108 6.82 -4.64 -9.23
N HIS A 109 7.47 -4.17 -8.17
CA HIS A 109 7.22 -2.82 -7.64
C HIS A 109 7.91 -1.77 -8.49
N GLU A 110 7.28 -0.61 -8.63
CA GLU A 110 7.88 0.59 -9.22
C GLU A 110 7.83 1.72 -8.21
N GLY A 111 8.89 2.53 -8.15
CA GLY A 111 8.97 3.68 -7.26
C GLY A 111 9.25 3.34 -5.80
N LEU A 112 9.32 2.05 -5.41
CA LEU A 112 9.50 1.67 -4.01
C LEU A 112 10.92 1.94 -3.50
N ALA A 113 11.93 1.84 -4.38
CA ALA A 113 13.33 2.02 -4.02
C ALA A 113 13.69 3.48 -3.74
N GLU A 114 12.91 4.42 -4.28
CA GLU A 114 13.07 5.86 -4.12
C GLU A 114 12.38 6.43 -2.88
N ALA A 115 11.74 5.57 -2.07
CA ALA A 115 11.08 5.98 -0.83
C ALA A 115 12.10 6.30 0.26
N ASP A 116 11.86 7.38 1.01
CA ASP A 116 12.66 7.74 2.19
C ASP A 116 12.41 6.75 3.34
N ILE A 117 11.15 6.36 3.50
CA ILE A 117 10.70 5.42 4.53
C ILE A 117 9.73 4.44 3.87
N VAL A 118 9.89 3.15 4.17
CA VAL A 118 8.94 2.11 3.78
C VAL A 118 8.46 1.41 5.04
N TYR A 119 7.15 1.49 5.31
CA TYR A 119 6.51 0.63 6.30
C TYR A 119 5.96 -0.61 5.62
N GLU A 120 6.16 -1.79 6.20
CA GLU A 120 5.40 -2.99 5.88
C GLU A 120 4.35 -3.21 6.97
N ALA A 121 3.08 -3.24 6.60
CA ALA A 121 1.98 -3.43 7.54
C ALA A 121 1.17 -4.67 7.17
N LEU A 122 0.81 -5.45 8.19
CA LEU A 122 -0.13 -6.56 8.06
C LEU A 122 -1.51 -6.05 7.63
N ILE A 123 -2.14 -6.83 6.76
CA ILE A 123 -3.52 -6.65 6.30
C ILE A 123 -4.30 -7.97 6.55
N GLU A 124 -5.44 -8.17 5.89
CA GLU A 124 -6.22 -9.40 6.06
C GLU A 124 -5.46 -10.64 5.54
N ALA A 125 -5.92 -11.80 6.00
CA ALA A 125 -5.45 -13.11 5.54
C ALA A 125 -3.92 -13.31 5.64
N GLY A 126 -3.26 -12.66 6.61
CA GLY A 126 -1.83 -12.79 6.86
C GLY A 126 -0.95 -12.23 5.73
N LYS A 127 -1.49 -11.33 4.90
CA LYS A 127 -0.74 -10.62 3.86
C LYS A 127 -0.23 -9.27 4.37
N THR A 128 0.65 -8.64 3.60
CA THR A 128 1.15 -7.29 3.90
C THR A 128 0.94 -6.34 2.72
N ARG A 129 1.02 -5.05 3.02
CA ARG A 129 1.12 -3.96 2.03
C ARG A 129 2.17 -2.97 2.52
N PHE A 130 2.88 -2.38 1.58
CA PHE A 130 3.82 -1.31 1.89
C PHE A 130 3.13 0.04 1.98
N LEU A 131 3.71 0.96 2.74
CA LEU A 131 3.40 2.38 2.74
C LEU A 131 4.71 3.14 2.52
N GLY A 132 4.92 3.61 1.30
CA GLY A 132 6.12 4.35 0.91
C GLY A 132 5.94 5.84 1.18
N ILE A 133 6.91 6.46 1.84
CA ILE A 133 6.93 7.90 2.16
C ILE A 133 8.04 8.59 1.34
N TYR A 134 7.67 9.65 0.63
CA TYR A 134 8.53 10.35 -0.33
C TYR A 134 8.59 11.86 -0.04
N GLN A 135 9.75 12.35 0.40
CA GLN A 135 10.01 13.76 0.66
C GLN A 135 11.33 14.23 0.02
N SER A 136 12.39 13.42 0.05
CA SER A 136 13.68 13.79 -0.53
C SER A 136 13.66 13.77 -2.06
N SER A 137 13.08 12.73 -2.64
CA SER A 137 12.84 12.57 -4.08
C SER A 137 11.40 12.15 -4.34
N LEU A 138 10.94 12.31 -5.59
CA LEU A 138 9.71 11.69 -6.09
C LEU A 138 10.08 10.75 -7.23
N PRO A 139 9.61 9.49 -7.24
CA PRO A 139 9.74 8.64 -8.41
C PRO A 139 8.79 9.12 -9.51
N ASP A 140 9.12 8.79 -10.76
CA ASP A 140 8.25 9.07 -11.91
C ASP A 140 6.91 8.34 -11.80
N ARG A 141 6.93 7.14 -11.20
CA ARG A 141 5.75 6.29 -11.01
C ARG A 141 5.88 5.43 -9.77
N VAL A 142 4.75 5.24 -9.08
CA VAL A 142 4.61 4.26 -7.99
C VAL A 142 3.56 3.23 -8.36
N ALA A 143 3.91 1.95 -8.32
CA ALA A 143 2.96 0.87 -8.62
C ALA A 143 3.30 -0.44 -7.89
N PRO A 144 2.27 -1.26 -7.56
CA PRO A 144 0.84 -0.98 -7.70
C PRO A 144 0.26 -0.27 -6.47
N VAL A 145 -0.56 0.76 -6.69
CA VAL A 145 -1.29 1.44 -5.62
C VAL A 145 -2.46 0.57 -5.15
N ARG A 146 -2.70 0.51 -3.84
CA ARG A 146 -3.75 -0.32 -3.22
C ARG A 146 -4.58 0.44 -2.18
N SER A 147 -5.57 -0.25 -1.64
CA SER A 147 -6.55 0.33 -0.73
C SER A 147 -5.96 0.70 0.63
N ALA A 148 -6.39 1.84 1.15
CA ALA A 148 -6.02 2.36 2.47
C ALA A 148 -6.52 1.46 3.61
N ARG A 149 -5.91 1.62 4.79
CA ARG A 149 -6.25 0.99 6.07
C ARG A 149 -6.11 1.95 7.24
N SER A 150 -6.83 1.67 8.32
CA SER A 150 -6.77 2.41 9.59
C SER A 150 -5.35 2.61 10.10
N THR A 151 -4.51 1.58 9.95
CA THR A 151 -3.09 1.63 10.34
C THR A 151 -2.32 2.72 9.57
N ASP A 152 -2.67 2.97 8.31
CA ASP A 152 -1.97 3.96 7.48
C ASP A 152 -2.14 5.38 8.07
N ILE A 153 -3.34 5.70 8.56
CA ILE A 153 -3.66 6.98 9.22
C ILE A 153 -2.74 7.19 10.44
N SER A 154 -2.58 6.13 11.25
CA SER A 154 -1.73 6.18 12.45
C SER A 154 -0.25 6.32 12.10
N LEU A 155 0.20 5.66 11.03
CA LEU A 155 1.61 5.68 10.59
C LEU A 155 2.04 7.02 9.99
N ILE A 156 1.13 7.79 9.42
CA ILE A 156 1.45 9.06 8.75
C ILE A 156 1.00 10.28 9.54
N GLY A 157 0.22 10.11 10.60
CA GLY A 157 -0.33 11.21 11.40
C GLY A 157 0.72 12.02 12.17
N ASN A 158 1.94 11.51 12.33
CA ASN A 158 3.07 12.23 12.90
C ASN A 158 3.84 13.08 11.86
N LEU A 159 3.49 12.99 10.58
CA LEU A 159 4.09 13.81 9.52
C LEU A 159 3.36 15.15 9.41
N SER A 160 4.04 16.17 8.91
CA SER A 160 3.47 17.52 8.74
C SER A 160 2.51 17.59 7.55
N ASN A 161 1.26 17.14 7.74
CA ASN A 161 0.17 17.14 6.76
C ASN A 161 0.58 16.55 5.39
N PRO A 162 0.96 15.25 5.34
CA PRO A 162 1.38 14.61 4.10
C PRO A 162 0.22 14.49 3.10
N HIS A 163 0.53 14.24 1.83
CA HIS A 163 -0.46 13.77 0.87
C HIS A 163 -0.59 12.25 0.99
N PHE A 164 -1.81 11.72 1.12
CA PHE A 164 -2.03 10.27 1.23
C PHE A 164 -2.68 9.70 -0.03
N ALA A 165 -1.89 8.99 -0.84
CA ALA A 165 -2.29 8.38 -2.09
C ALA A 165 -2.63 6.89 -1.95
N TYR A 166 -3.83 6.52 -2.40
CA TYR A 166 -4.34 5.15 -2.34
C TYR A 166 -5.46 4.91 -3.37
N TRP A 167 -5.84 3.64 -3.55
CA TRP A 167 -6.94 3.25 -4.45
C TRP A 167 -7.99 2.44 -3.70
N GLY A 168 -9.04 3.13 -3.26
CA GLY A 168 -10.19 2.58 -2.54
C GLY A 168 -9.93 2.25 -1.07
N SER A 169 -10.98 1.80 -0.39
CA SER A 169 -10.96 1.30 0.99
C SER A 169 -12.21 0.44 1.24
N ASN A 170 -12.28 -0.25 2.38
CA ASN A 170 -13.60 -0.67 2.85
C ASN A 170 -14.35 0.55 3.40
N GLU A 171 -15.66 0.41 3.66
CA GLU A 171 -16.51 1.53 4.07
C GLU A 171 -16.05 2.17 5.39
N GLY A 172 -15.77 1.35 6.41
CA GLY A 172 -15.33 1.85 7.72
C GLY A 172 -14.01 2.64 7.65
N VAL A 173 -13.02 2.13 6.93
CA VAL A 173 -11.75 2.83 6.69
C VAL A 173 -11.98 4.09 5.86
N GLY A 174 -12.92 4.07 4.91
CA GLY A 174 -13.28 5.27 4.14
C GLY A 174 -13.74 6.42 5.03
N VAL A 175 -14.59 6.12 6.01
CA VAL A 175 -15.06 7.08 7.01
C VAL A 175 -13.91 7.58 7.89
N GLU A 176 -13.02 6.68 8.34
CA GLU A 176 -11.85 7.07 9.13
C GLU A 176 -10.90 7.98 8.34
N VAL A 177 -10.69 7.70 7.05
CA VAL A 177 -9.84 8.49 6.17
C VAL A 177 -10.45 9.87 5.91
N GLU A 178 -11.77 9.95 5.70
CA GLU A 178 -12.47 11.23 5.55
C GLU A 178 -12.41 12.06 6.85
N GLU A 179 -12.56 11.42 8.01
CA GLU A 179 -12.42 12.09 9.30
C GLU A 179 -11.00 12.62 9.52
N ALA A 180 -9.98 11.81 9.21
CA ALA A 180 -8.58 12.20 9.33
C ALA A 180 -8.21 13.35 8.39
N GLU A 181 -8.72 13.35 7.15
CA GLU A 181 -8.60 14.49 6.24
C GLU A 181 -9.26 15.74 6.84
N ARG A 182 -10.49 15.61 7.35
CA ARG A 182 -11.25 16.71 7.95
C ARG A 182 -10.58 17.28 9.19
N SER A 183 -9.85 16.48 9.96
CA SER A 183 -9.03 16.94 11.09
C SER A 183 -7.67 17.52 10.68
N GLY A 184 -7.33 17.52 9.38
CA GLY A 184 -6.07 18.05 8.87
C GLY A 184 -4.87 17.14 9.10
N THR A 185 -5.09 15.83 9.28
CA THR A 185 -4.02 14.85 9.45
C THR A 185 -3.21 14.68 8.17
N PHE A 186 -3.88 14.70 7.02
CA PHE A 186 -3.27 14.60 5.69
C PHE A 186 -4.21 15.18 4.63
N VAL A 187 -3.67 15.40 3.42
CA VAL A 187 -4.45 15.72 2.22
C VAL A 187 -4.75 14.43 1.45
N ARG A 188 -6.02 14.11 1.25
CA ARG A 188 -6.42 12.84 0.62
C ARG A 188 -6.19 12.85 -0.89
N GLN A 189 -5.59 11.78 -1.41
CA GLN A 189 -5.37 11.54 -2.84
C GLN A 189 -5.93 10.15 -3.21
N SER A 190 -7.25 10.00 -3.25
CA SER A 190 -7.87 8.73 -3.68
C SER A 190 -8.08 8.68 -5.18
N ALA A 191 -7.74 7.56 -5.82
CA ALA A 191 -8.08 7.31 -7.23
C ALA A 191 -9.58 7.38 -7.53
N GLU A 192 -10.45 7.23 -6.51
CA GLU A 192 -11.91 7.29 -6.67
C GLU A 192 -12.44 8.73 -6.72
N THR A 193 -11.71 9.70 -6.14
CA THR A 193 -12.16 11.10 -6.04
C THR A 193 -11.22 12.09 -6.71
N ASN A 194 -9.99 11.68 -7.02
CA ASN A 194 -8.98 12.55 -7.62
C ASN A 194 -9.16 12.60 -9.15
N SER A 195 -9.51 13.78 -9.67
CA SER A 195 -9.70 14.05 -11.11
C SER A 195 -8.46 14.60 -11.82
N SER A 196 -7.31 14.72 -11.14
CA SER A 196 -6.07 15.31 -11.69
C SER A 196 -5.36 14.44 -12.74
N GLY A 197 -5.78 13.18 -12.92
CA GLY A 197 -5.08 12.21 -13.76
C GLY A 197 -3.85 11.56 -13.11
N ALA A 198 -3.63 11.77 -11.80
CA ALA A 198 -2.52 11.18 -11.05
C ALA A 198 -2.61 9.64 -10.92
N PHE A 199 -3.77 9.03 -11.20
CA PHE A 199 -3.97 7.59 -11.15
C PHE A 199 -4.33 7.04 -12.53
N SER A 200 -3.68 5.96 -12.92
CA SER A 200 -3.94 5.28 -14.19
C SER A 200 -3.89 3.76 -14.01
N ARG A 201 -4.60 3.05 -14.89
CA ARG A 201 -4.52 1.58 -14.97
C ARG A 201 -3.43 1.19 -15.95
N ASP A 202 -2.67 0.17 -15.57
CA ASP A 202 -1.63 -0.42 -16.41
C ASP A 202 -2.17 -1.69 -17.07
N PRO A 203 -2.43 -1.69 -18.39
CA PRO A 203 -2.99 -2.85 -19.06
C PRO A 203 -2.06 -4.07 -19.05
N SER A 204 -0.76 -3.89 -18.83
CA SER A 204 0.21 -4.99 -18.78
C SER A 204 0.13 -5.81 -17.50
N ARG A 205 -0.47 -5.27 -16.43
CA ARG A 205 -0.55 -5.90 -15.10
C ARG A 205 -1.82 -6.71 -14.85
N GLY A 206 -2.63 -6.90 -15.89
CA GLY A 206 -3.88 -7.66 -15.82
C GLY A 206 -5.02 -6.93 -15.12
N ASN A 207 -6.14 -7.64 -14.94
CA ASN A 207 -7.32 -7.10 -14.27
C ASN A 207 -7.09 -6.98 -12.76
N SER A 208 -7.77 -6.02 -12.14
CA SER A 208 -7.84 -5.97 -10.68
C SER A 208 -8.43 -7.29 -10.15
N PRO A 209 -7.86 -7.86 -9.06
CA PRO A 209 -8.44 -9.02 -8.40
C PRO A 209 -9.83 -8.71 -7.83
#